data_AF-A0A0B8T0S8-F1
#
_entry.id   AF-A0A0B8T0S8-F1
#
_cell.length_a   1.000
_cell.length_b   1.000
_cell.length_c   1.000
_cell.angle_alpha   90.00
_cell.angle_beta   90.00
_cell.angle_gamma   90.00
#
_symmetry.space_group_name_H-M   'P 1'
#
loop_
_entity.id
_entity.type
_entity.pdbx_description
1 polymer ?
#
loop_
_entity_poly.entity_id
_entity_poly.type
_entity_poly.pdbx_seq_one_letter_code
_entity_poly.pdbx_strand_id
1 'polypeptide(L)'
;MKEIVQLSLAGSDGSQHWYSAQIDQNENSISVTVTGYKGFKEIFQIAKDGNSYKVSPPNISSMKSGETELYKKLQIIGSRYL
;
A
#
# COMPACT_ATOMS: atom_id res chain seq x y z
N MET A 1 0.46 -16.83 1.53
CA MET A 1 -1.01 -16.69 1.38
C MET A 1 -1.29 -15.53 0.42
N LYS A 2 -2.35 -15.60 -0.40
CA LYS A 2 -2.73 -14.52 -1.33
C LYS A 2 -4.07 -13.94 -0.95
N GLU A 3 -4.13 -12.63 -0.72
CA GLU A 3 -5.36 -11.91 -0.36
C GLU A 3 -5.50 -10.63 -1.17
N ILE A 4 -6.73 -10.18 -1.42
CA ILE A 4 -7.01 -8.93 -2.13
C ILE A 4 -7.87 -8.04 -1.24
N VAL A 5 -7.40 -6.81 -1.01
CA VAL A 5 -8.09 -5.78 -0.23
C VAL A 5 -8.38 -4.58 -1.12
N GLN A 6 -9.58 -4.00 -1.00
CA GLN A 6 -9.90 -2.74 -1.68
C GLN A 6 -9.48 -1.54 -0.84
N LEU A 7 -8.86 -0.56 -1.49
CA LEU A 7 -8.43 0.70 -0.90
C LEU A 7 -9.10 1.86 -1.64
N SER A 8 -9.61 2.83 -0.90
CA SER A 8 -9.90 4.16 -1.45
C SER A 8 -8.73 5.09 -1.12
N LEU A 9 -8.32 5.95 -2.06
CA LEU A 9 -7.35 7.02 -1.83
C LEU A 9 -7.95 8.33 -2.31
N ALA A 10 -7.72 9.41 -1.54
CA ALA A 10 -8.10 10.74 -1.96
C ALA A 10 -7.20 11.25 -3.11
N GLY A 11 -7.85 11.76 -4.16
CA GLY A 11 -7.21 12.51 -5.23
C GLY A 11 -6.93 13.96 -4.81
N SER A 12 -5.97 14.61 -5.48
CA SER A 12 -5.61 16.01 -5.22
C SER A 12 -6.71 17.02 -5.58
N ASP A 13 -7.71 16.58 -6.34
CA ASP A 13 -8.92 17.33 -6.71
C ASP A 13 -10.10 17.09 -5.74
N GLY A 14 -9.87 16.38 -4.64
CA GLY A 14 -10.90 16.03 -3.66
C GLY A 14 -11.77 14.84 -4.06
N SER A 15 -11.51 14.22 -5.22
CA SER A 15 -12.17 12.97 -5.60
C SER A 15 -11.67 11.78 -4.77
N GLN A 16 -12.41 10.67 -4.79
CA GLN A 16 -11.94 9.39 -4.25
C GLN A 16 -11.74 8.39 -5.38
N HIS A 17 -10.64 7.66 -5.31
CA HIS A 17 -10.26 6.67 -6.30
C HIS A 17 -10.09 5.29 -5.65
N TRP A 18 -10.57 4.27 -6.35
CA TRP A 18 -10.47 2.89 -5.89
C TRP A 18 -9.22 2.21 -6.43
N TYR A 19 -8.58 1.45 -5.55
CA TYR A 19 -7.40 0.65 -5.80
C TYR A 19 -7.61 -0.75 -5.21
N SER A 20 -6.96 -1.73 -5.82
CA SER A 20 -6.87 -3.09 -5.33
C SER A 20 -5.46 -3.33 -4.82
N ALA A 21 -5.33 -3.79 -3.58
CA ALA A 21 -4.08 -4.22 -2.99
C ALA A 21 -4.06 -5.75 -2.92
N GLN A 22 -3.26 -6.37 -3.78
CA GLN A 22 -2.98 -7.80 -3.73
C GLN A 22 -1.80 -8.04 -2.80
N ILE A 23 -2.03 -8.83 -1.75
CA ILE A 23 -1.07 -9.14 -0.70
C ILE A 23 -0.55 -10.55 -0.94
N ASP A 24 0.77 -10.67 -1.06
CA ASP A 24 1.50 -11.93 -1.11
C ASP A 24 2.38 -12.01 0.15
N GLN A 25 1.99 -12.88 1.08
CA GLN A 25 2.66 -13.03 2.37
C GLN A 25 3.79 -14.07 2.29
N ASN A 26 4.98 -13.66 2.74
CA ASN A 26 6.17 -14.49 2.96
C ASN A 26 6.50 -14.55 4.46
N GLU A 27 7.47 -15.38 4.86
CA GLU A 27 7.74 -15.69 6.28
C GLU A 27 7.98 -14.47 7.18
N ASN A 28 8.69 -13.43 6.70
CA ASN A 28 9.04 -12.24 7.49
C ASN A 28 8.69 -10.91 6.80
N SER A 29 8.01 -10.95 5.66
CA SER A 29 7.64 -9.77 4.89
C SER A 29 6.41 -10.03 4.03
N ILE A 30 5.72 -8.96 3.64
CA ILE A 30 4.65 -9.04 2.64
C ILE A 30 4.98 -8.17 1.44
N SER A 31 4.67 -8.70 0.27
CA SER A 31 4.66 -7.96 -0.98
C SER A 31 3.22 -7.51 -1.26
N VAL A 32 3.01 -6.22 -1.49
CA VAL A 32 1.69 -5.67 -1.82
C VAL A 32 1.74 -5.03 -3.20
N THR A 33 1.03 -5.61 -4.15
CA THR A 33 0.83 -5.02 -5.47
C THR A 33 -0.43 -4.17 -5.45
N VAL A 34 -0.29 -2.87 -5.64
CA VAL A 34 -1.41 -1.92 -5.67
C VAL A 34 -1.71 -1.57 -7.12
N THR A 35 -2.92 -1.85 -7.58
CA THR A 35 -3.42 -1.49 -8.92
C THR A 35 -4.66 -0.60 -8.83
N GLY A 36 -4.86 0.32 -9.77
CA GLY A 36 -6.07 1.14 -9.74
C GLY A 36 -6.13 2.27 -10.76
N TYR A 37 -6.69 3.39 -10.31
CA TYR A 37 -7.03 4.56 -11.13
C TYR A 37 -5.91 4.96 -12.10
N LYS A 38 -6.30 5.29 -13.35
CA LYS A 38 -5.40 5.64 -14.46
C LYS A 38 -4.29 4.62 -14.75
N GLY A 39 -4.53 3.34 -14.45
CA GLY A 39 -3.55 2.29 -14.70
C GLY A 39 -2.39 2.32 -13.71
N PHE A 40 -2.54 2.99 -12.57
CA PHE A 40 -1.57 2.94 -11.48
C PHE A 40 -1.30 1.48 -11.12
N LYS A 41 -0.02 1.11 -11.08
CA LYS A 41 0.45 -0.21 -10.69
C LYS A 41 1.82 -0.08 -10.06
N GLU A 42 1.89 -0.34 -8.76
CA GLU A 42 3.12 -0.28 -7.99
C GLU A 42 3.22 -1.46 -7.04
N ILE A 43 4.46 -1.85 -6.70
CA ILE A 43 4.73 -2.96 -5.79
C ILE A 43 5.45 -2.41 -4.56
N PHE A 44 4.92 -2.74 -3.39
CA PHE A 44 5.45 -2.36 -2.10
C PHE A 44 5.90 -3.60 -1.33
N GLN A 45 7.05 -3.50 -0.69
CA GLN A 45 7.56 -4.45 0.30
C GLN A 45 7.29 -3.87 1.67
N ILE A 46 6.68 -4.67 2.54
CA ILE A 46 6.44 -4.30 3.92
C ILE A 46 7.16 -5.30 4.81
N ALA A 47 7.96 -4.78 5.73
CA ALA A 47 8.69 -5.56 6.71
C ALA A 47 8.47 -4.98 8.11
N LYS A 48 8.50 -5.84 9.12
CA LYS A 48 8.45 -5.41 10.52
C LYS A 48 9.82 -4.86 10.94
N ASP A 49 9.82 -3.65 11.50
CA ASP A 49 11.01 -2.96 12.01
C ASP A 49 10.72 -2.54 13.47
N GLY A 50 11.10 -3.43 14.40
CA GLY A 50 10.74 -3.32 15.82
C GLY A 50 9.23 -3.34 16.04
N ASN A 51 8.70 -2.23 16.58
CA ASN A 51 7.26 -2.04 16.83
C ASN A 51 6.53 -1.35 15.66
N SER A 52 7.19 -1.18 14.52
CA SER A 52 6.65 -0.47 13.36
C SER A 52 6.71 -1.32 12.09
N TYR A 53 5.98 -0.88 11.05
CA TYR A 53 5.97 -1.53 9.75
C TYR A 53 6.57 -0.57 8.71
N LYS A 54 7.68 -0.99 8.11
CA LYS A 54 8.41 -0.20 7.12
C LYS A 54 7.98 -0.60 5.72
N VAL A 55 7.55 0.38 4.93
CA VAL A 55 7.12 0.19 3.53
C VAL A 55 8.23 0.67 2.58
N SER A 56 8.56 -0.14 1.56
CA SER A 56 9.59 0.13 0.55
C SER A 56 9.07 -0.17 -0.87
N PRO A 57 9.36 0.65 -1.90
CA PRO A 57 10.08 1.91 -1.82
C PRO A 57 9.29 2.95 -1.01
N PRO A 58 9.97 3.87 -0.30
CA PRO A 58 9.30 4.95 0.44
C PRO A 58 8.66 5.98 -0.50
N ASN A 59 9.04 5.96 -1.78
CA ASN A 59 8.74 7.00 -2.74
C ASN A 59 7.66 6.52 -3.72
N ILE A 60 6.45 7.04 -3.55
CA ILE A 60 5.39 6.95 -4.56
C ILE A 60 5.49 8.25 -5.34
N SER A 61 6.51 8.35 -6.21
CA SER A 61 6.98 9.59 -6.86
C SER A 61 5.95 10.27 -7.80
N SER A 62 4.65 10.04 -7.65
CA SER A 62 3.59 10.58 -8.49
C SER A 62 2.38 11.16 -7.75
N MET A 63 2.34 11.18 -6.39
CA MET A 63 1.10 11.48 -5.66
C MET A 63 1.25 12.53 -4.53
N LYS A 64 1.18 13.81 -4.88
CA LYS A 64 0.97 14.89 -3.89
C LYS A 64 -0.29 14.61 -3.03
N SER A 65 -0.16 14.76 -1.71
CA SER A 65 -1.15 14.48 -0.63
C SER A 65 -1.54 13.01 -0.40
N GLY A 66 -1.66 12.20 -1.46
CA GLY A 66 -2.01 10.76 -1.38
C GLY A 66 -0.90 9.87 -0.81
N GLU A 67 0.37 10.29 -0.89
CA GLU A 67 1.55 9.61 -0.33
C GLU A 67 1.36 9.20 1.14
N THR A 68 0.81 10.09 1.96
CA THR A 68 0.62 9.82 3.39
C THR A 68 -0.51 8.81 3.62
N GLU A 69 -1.56 8.85 2.79
CA GLU A 69 -2.71 7.96 2.96
C GLU A 69 -2.38 6.53 2.51
N LEU A 70 -1.80 6.35 1.32
CA LEU A 70 -1.43 5.03 0.82
C LEU A 70 -0.36 4.39 1.73
N TYR A 71 0.67 5.15 2.12
CA TYR A 71 1.69 4.66 3.05
C TYR A 71 1.08 4.19 4.37
N LYS A 72 0.19 4.99 4.99
CA LYS A 72 -0.52 4.59 6.23
C LYS A 72 -1.38 3.34 6.03
N LYS A 73 -2.10 3.24 4.91
CA LYS A 73 -2.91 2.04 4.60
C LYS A 73 -2.02 0.81 4.42
N LEU A 74 -0.86 0.94 3.78
CA LEU A 74 0.11 -0.13 3.66
C LEU A 74 0.68 -0.52 5.04
N GLN A 75 0.96 0.42 5.94
CA GLN A 75 1.36 0.09 7.32
C GLN A 75 0.27 -0.68 8.08
N ILE A 76 -1.00 -0.30 7.93
CA ILE A 76 -2.13 -1.02 8.51
C ILE A 76 -2.21 -2.45 7.93
N ILE A 77 -2.01 -2.61 6.63
CA ILE A 77 -1.90 -3.94 6.00
C ILE A 77 -0.74 -4.71 6.66
N GLY A 78 0.44 -4.11 6.79
CA GLY A 78 1.57 -4.69 7.54
C GLY A 78 1.16 -5.22 8.91
N SER A 79 0.45 -4.41 9.70
CA SER A 79 -0.02 -4.80 11.05
C SER A 79 -1.03 -5.95 11.11
N ARG A 80 -1.69 -6.25 9.99
CA ARG A 80 -2.70 -7.33 9.92
C ARG A 80 -2.11 -8.64 9.43
N TYR A 81 -1.06 -8.58 8.60
CA TYR A 81 -0.51 -9.75 7.91
C TYR A 81 0.95 -10.07 8.31
N LEU A 82 1.58 -9.31 9.22
CA LEU A 82 2.92 -9.54 9.81
C LEU A 82 2.91 -9.35 11.33
#